data_AF-C7TZJ0-F1
#
_entry.id   AF-C7TZJ0-F1
#
_cell.length_a   1.000
_cell.length_b   1.000
_cell.length_c   1.000
_cell.angle_alpha   90.00
_cell.angle_beta   90.00
_cell.angle_gamma   90.00
#
_symmetry.space_group_name_H-M   'P 1'
#
loop_
_entity.id
_entity.type
_entity.pdbx_description
1 polymer ?
#
loop_
_entity_poly.entity_id
_entity_poly.type
_entity_poly.pdbx_seq_one_letter_code
_entity_poly.pdbx_strand_id
1 'polypeptide(L)'
;MDQTVQITFYTKFKQYSVSSAPISVPRQTTVQELNNLVKVLLDESGECKRCPEFTFLVNDLILTSTLHEYLSENEVTAETINIEFCSKQEPPKYEKEYVQDDLISCVKRLDKYILTGGYDGTLHIWSLDSKNPVLSVELEEKVKCVDWISLNQTKSEAVFVTGGFDIAAAGGDYGS
;
A
#
# COMPACT_ATOMS: atom_id res chain seq x y z
N MET A 1 -2.40 -42.14 0.73
CA MET A 1 -2.33 -41.63 2.11
C MET A 1 -2.26 -40.13 2.00
N ASP A 2 -3.25 -39.41 2.53
CA ASP A 2 -3.21 -37.96 2.54
C ASP A 2 -2.12 -37.53 3.51
N GLN A 3 -0.98 -37.10 2.98
CA GLN A 3 0.09 -36.55 3.81
C GLN A 3 -0.39 -35.23 4.40
N THR A 4 -0.28 -35.10 5.72
CA THR A 4 -0.55 -33.85 6.44
C THR A 4 0.75 -33.07 6.65
N VAL A 5 0.63 -31.78 6.89
CA VAL A 5 1.73 -30.86 7.23
C VAL A 5 1.28 -29.95 8.37
N GLN A 6 2.21 -29.58 9.25
CA GLN A 6 1.94 -28.60 10.30
C GLN A 6 2.17 -27.19 9.76
N ILE A 7 1.22 -26.30 10.03
CA ILE A 7 1.28 -24.90 9.65
C ILE A 7 1.04 -24.00 10.87
N THR A 8 1.60 -22.81 10.82
CA THR A 8 1.34 -21.73 11.79
C THR A 8 1.02 -20.45 11.02
N PHE A 9 0.07 -19.66 11.52
CA PHE A 9 -0.29 -18.39 10.91
C PHE A 9 0.31 -17.22 11.68
N TYR A 10 0.76 -16.21 10.95
CA TYR A 10 1.08 -14.92 11.53
C TYR A 10 0.75 -13.79 10.55
N THR A 11 0.57 -12.58 11.08
CA THR A 11 0.32 -11.39 10.27
C THR A 11 1.06 -10.19 10.84
N LYS A 12 1.44 -9.25 9.97
CA LYS A 12 1.96 -7.93 10.37
C LYS A 12 0.84 -6.97 10.77
N PHE A 13 -0.42 -7.29 10.45
CA PHE A 13 -1.59 -6.44 10.71
C PHE A 13 -2.28 -6.81 12.03
N LYS A 14 -2.08 -5.99 13.07
CA LYS A 14 -2.62 -6.26 14.42
C LYS A 14 -4.12 -6.53 14.47
N GLN A 15 -4.90 -5.94 13.57
CA GLN A 15 -6.35 -6.11 13.48
C GLN A 15 -6.81 -7.50 12.97
N TYR A 16 -5.87 -8.33 12.52
CA TYR A 16 -6.13 -9.70 12.08
C TYR A 16 -5.27 -10.69 12.88
N SER A 17 -5.01 -10.40 14.15
CA SER A 17 -4.15 -11.25 14.96
C SER A 17 -4.85 -12.57 15.25
N VAL A 18 -4.17 -13.69 14.99
CA VAL A 18 -4.67 -15.03 15.29
C VAL A 18 -3.69 -15.75 16.21
N SER A 19 -4.17 -16.81 16.86
CA SER A 19 -3.30 -17.70 17.63
C SER A 19 -2.21 -18.29 16.74
N SER A 20 -0.95 -18.23 17.18
CA SER A 20 0.20 -18.83 16.49
C SER A 20 0.36 -20.32 16.82
N ALA A 21 -0.70 -20.98 17.28
CA ALA A 21 -0.68 -22.41 17.59
C ALA A 21 -0.53 -23.24 16.30
N PRO A 22 0.31 -24.30 16.28
CA PRO A 22 0.44 -25.17 15.13
C PRO A 22 -0.87 -25.92 14.82
N ILE A 23 -1.24 -25.96 13.54
CA ILE A 23 -2.43 -26.65 13.03
C ILE A 23 -1.99 -27.67 11.97
N SER A 24 -2.52 -28.88 12.03
CA SER A 24 -2.27 -29.91 11.01
C SER A 24 -3.29 -29.80 9.88
N VAL A 25 -2.82 -29.64 8.64
CA VAL A 25 -3.67 -29.58 7.44
C VAL A 25 -3.19 -30.57 6.38
N PRO A 26 -4.06 -31.06 5.47
CA PRO A 26 -3.63 -31.84 4.32
C PRO A 26 -2.64 -31.06 3.43
N ARG A 27 -1.65 -31.75 2.82
CA ARG A 27 -0.74 -31.08 1.87
C ARG A 27 -1.45 -30.57 0.62
N GLN A 28 -2.61 -31.13 0.27
CA GLN A 28 -3.42 -30.66 -0.86
C GLN A 28 -4.24 -29.40 -0.55
N THR A 29 -4.11 -28.85 0.66
CA THR A 29 -4.83 -27.65 1.05
C THR A 29 -4.53 -26.49 0.10
N THR A 30 -5.60 -25.89 -0.39
CA THR A 30 -5.62 -24.77 -1.32
C THR A 30 -5.59 -23.43 -0.59
N VAL A 31 -5.24 -22.36 -1.31
CA VAL A 31 -5.32 -20.97 -0.82
C VAL A 31 -6.72 -20.62 -0.30
N GLN A 32 -7.78 -21.14 -0.94
CA GLN A 32 -9.16 -20.89 -0.53
C GLN A 32 -9.49 -21.55 0.82
N GLU A 33 -8.97 -22.76 1.06
CA GLU A 33 -9.15 -23.46 2.33
C GLU A 33 -8.36 -22.79 3.46
N LEU A 34 -7.14 -22.31 3.19
CA LEU A 34 -6.37 -21.50 4.15
C LEU A 34 -7.12 -20.21 4.52
N ASN A 35 -7.72 -19.54 3.53
CA ASN A 35 -8.55 -18.35 3.74
C ASN A 35 -9.74 -18.65 4.66
N ASN A 36 -10.43 -19.77 4.44
CA ASN A 36 -11.52 -20.18 5.31
C ASN A 36 -11.03 -20.50 6.73
N LEU A 37 -9.88 -21.16 6.86
CA LEU A 37 -9.28 -21.47 8.16
C LEU A 37 -8.95 -20.21 8.97
N VAL A 38 -8.30 -19.21 8.34
CA VAL A 38 -8.01 -17.93 8.98
C VAL A 38 -9.29 -17.21 9.40
N LYS A 39 -10.35 -17.23 8.57
CA LYS A 39 -11.64 -16.62 8.92
C LYS A 39 -12.28 -17.28 10.14
N VAL A 40 -12.20 -18.61 10.27
CA VAL A 40 -12.67 -19.33 11.46
C VAL A 40 -11.87 -18.91 12.70
N LEU A 41 -10.53 -18.87 12.60
CA LEU A 41 -9.67 -18.43 13.71
C LEU A 41 -9.96 -16.98 14.15
N LEU A 42 -10.26 -16.10 13.18
CA LEU A 42 -10.63 -14.71 13.47
C LEU A 42 -12.02 -14.59 14.11
N ASP A 43 -12.98 -15.44 13.72
CA ASP A 43 -14.32 -15.45 14.31
C ASP A 43 -14.28 -15.92 15.78
N GLU A 44 -13.51 -16.97 16.07
CA GLU A 44 -13.30 -17.48 17.43
C GLU A 44 -12.65 -16.44 18.37
N SER A 45 -11.75 -15.62 17.84
CA SER A 45 -11.13 -14.52 18.59
C SER A 45 -12.07 -13.33 18.86
N GLY A 46 -13.22 -13.27 18.18
CA GLY A 46 -14.15 -12.15 18.24
C GLY A 46 -13.68 -10.88 17.52
N GLU A 47 -12.59 -10.97 16.74
CA GLU A 47 -11.92 -9.80 16.16
C GLU A 47 -12.51 -9.32 14.82
N CYS A 48 -13.43 -10.06 14.18
CA CYS A 48 -13.76 -9.80 12.78
C CYS A 48 -15.24 -9.91 12.40
N LYS A 49 -15.98 -8.78 12.36
CA LYS A 49 -17.37 -8.70 11.85
C LYS A 49 -17.48 -8.72 10.32
N ARG A 50 -16.37 -8.48 9.60
CA ARG A 50 -16.29 -8.48 8.14
C ARG A 50 -14.86 -8.80 7.70
N CYS A 51 -14.57 -10.08 7.50
CA CYS A 51 -13.23 -10.51 7.13
C CYS A 51 -13.02 -10.38 5.62
N PRO A 52 -11.98 -9.66 5.17
CA PRO A 52 -11.61 -9.63 3.76
C PRO A 52 -11.13 -11.01 3.31
N GLU A 53 -10.91 -11.14 2.00
CA GLU A 53 -10.06 -12.22 1.48
C GLU A 53 -8.61 -11.97 1.88
N PHE A 54 -7.84 -13.04 2.08
CA PHE A 54 -6.43 -12.95 2.43
C PHE A 54 -5.51 -13.45 1.30
N THR A 55 -4.30 -12.93 1.29
CA THR A 55 -3.17 -13.42 0.52
C THR A 55 -2.19 -14.07 1.49
N PHE A 56 -1.61 -15.20 1.08
CA PHE A 56 -0.74 -16.02 1.91
C PHE A 56 0.67 -16.01 1.34
N LEU A 57 1.66 -15.94 2.23
CA LEU A 57 3.06 -15.98 1.88
C LEU A 57 3.79 -17.02 2.72
N VAL A 58 4.68 -17.74 2.08
CA VAL A 58 5.63 -18.66 2.71
C VAL A 58 7.01 -18.23 2.26
N ASN A 59 7.93 -18.00 3.20
CA ASN A 59 9.28 -17.49 2.91
C ASN A 59 9.27 -16.24 1.99
N ASP A 60 8.39 -15.27 2.28
CA ASP A 60 8.18 -14.05 1.48
C ASP A 60 7.70 -14.25 0.03
N LEU A 61 7.35 -15.49 -0.36
CA LEU A 61 6.78 -15.81 -1.67
C LEU A 61 5.27 -16.03 -1.56
N ILE A 62 4.52 -15.43 -2.49
CA ILE A 62 3.06 -15.56 -2.55
C ILE A 62 2.69 -16.99 -2.92
N LEU A 63 1.84 -17.60 -2.10
CA LEU A 63 1.25 -18.90 -2.38
C LEU A 63 0.09 -18.74 -3.39
N THR A 64 0.26 -19.28 -4.60
CA THR A 64 -0.75 -19.26 -5.68
C THR A 64 -1.31 -20.64 -6.01
N SER A 65 -0.71 -21.69 -5.45
CA SER A 65 -1.00 -23.10 -5.71
C SER A 65 -1.36 -23.83 -4.40
N THR A 66 -1.42 -25.16 -4.42
CA THR A 66 -1.58 -25.97 -3.20
C THR A 66 -0.30 -25.94 -2.35
N LEU A 67 -0.41 -26.27 -1.05
CA LEU A 67 0.78 -26.44 -0.21
C LEU A 67 1.72 -27.53 -0.77
N HIS A 68 1.18 -28.60 -1.35
CA HIS A 68 1.98 -29.69 -1.92
C HIS A 68 2.85 -29.22 -3.07
N GLU A 69 2.26 -28.52 -4.04
CA GLU A 69 2.96 -27.98 -5.21
C GLU A 69 4.04 -27.00 -4.76
N TYR A 70 3.68 -26.02 -3.93
CA TYR A 70 4.62 -25.02 -3.42
C TYR A 70 5.81 -25.65 -2.67
N LEU A 71 5.55 -26.58 -1.75
CA LEU A 71 6.61 -27.22 -0.96
C LEU A 71 7.53 -28.09 -1.83
N SER A 72 6.99 -28.71 -2.89
CA SER A 72 7.77 -29.54 -3.80
C SER A 72 8.62 -28.70 -4.75
N GLU A 73 8.07 -27.61 -5.29
CA GLU A 73 8.77 -26.71 -6.21
C GLU A 73 9.89 -25.90 -5.51
N ASN A 74 9.69 -25.52 -4.25
CA ASN A 74 10.65 -24.73 -3.48
C ASN A 74 11.55 -25.59 -2.57
N GLU A 75 11.51 -26.93 -2.73
CA GLU A 75 12.29 -27.90 -1.96
C GLU A 75 12.22 -27.69 -0.43
N VAL A 76 11.06 -27.29 0.08
CA VAL A 76 10.87 -26.97 1.49
C VAL A 76 10.67 -28.25 2.30
N THR A 77 11.64 -28.59 3.15
CA THR A 77 11.63 -29.79 4.00
C THR A 77 11.31 -29.51 5.47
N ALA A 78 10.80 -28.31 5.79
CA ALA A 78 10.50 -27.94 7.16
C ALA A 78 9.33 -28.75 7.75
N GLU A 79 9.45 -29.12 9.02
CA GLU A 79 8.41 -29.87 9.77
C GLU A 79 7.16 -29.02 10.00
N THR A 80 7.36 -27.72 10.27
CA THR A 80 6.30 -26.71 10.44
C THR A 80 6.50 -25.57 9.46
N ILE A 81 5.45 -25.22 8.72
CA ILE A 81 5.45 -24.13 7.74
C ILE A 81 4.84 -22.88 8.35
N ASN A 82 5.64 -21.81 8.46
CA ASN A 82 5.14 -20.51 8.87
C ASN A 82 4.51 -19.81 7.67
N ILE A 83 3.21 -19.52 7.77
CA ILE A 83 2.44 -18.85 6.73
C ILE A 83 2.11 -17.43 7.19
N GLU A 84 2.70 -16.43 6.52
CA GLU A 84 2.26 -15.04 6.66
C GLU A 84 0.96 -14.85 5.90
N PHE A 85 0.04 -14.05 6.44
CA PHE A 85 -1.12 -13.60 5.69
C PHE A 85 -1.39 -12.11 5.83
N CYS A 86 -1.96 -11.52 4.78
CA CYS A 86 -2.36 -10.13 4.72
C CYS A 86 -3.67 -9.97 3.95
N SER A 87 -4.39 -8.87 4.18
CA SER A 87 -5.61 -8.59 3.42
C SER A 87 -5.30 -8.51 1.92
N LYS A 88 -6.05 -9.26 1.12
CA LYS A 88 -5.93 -9.25 -0.34
C LYS A 88 -6.18 -7.84 -0.86
N GLN A 89 -5.19 -7.29 -1.54
CA GLN A 89 -5.33 -5.98 -2.17
C GLN A 89 -6.01 -6.14 -3.52
N GLU A 90 -7.06 -5.34 -3.77
CA GLU A 90 -7.58 -5.21 -5.12
C GLU A 90 -6.55 -4.45 -5.97
N PRO A 91 -6.40 -4.82 -7.26
CA PRO A 91 -5.58 -4.05 -8.18
C PRO A 91 -5.99 -2.57 -8.14
N PRO A 92 -5.02 -1.63 -8.16
CA PRO A 92 -5.34 -0.22 -8.21
C PRO A 92 -6.17 0.06 -9.47
N LYS A 93 -7.34 0.66 -9.27
CA LYS A 93 -8.23 1.05 -10.37
C LYS A 93 -7.89 2.47 -10.78
N TYR A 94 -7.97 2.73 -12.08
CA TYR A 94 -7.94 4.10 -12.56
C TYR A 94 -9.12 4.87 -11.97
N GLU A 95 -8.83 5.98 -11.30
CA GLU A 95 -9.85 6.83 -10.70
C GLU A 95 -9.99 8.15 -11.46
N LYS A 96 -8.89 8.87 -11.64
CA LYS A 96 -8.88 10.22 -12.20
C LYS A 96 -7.52 10.59 -12.78
N GLU A 97 -7.54 11.54 -13.72
CA GLU A 97 -6.36 12.17 -14.31
C GLU A 97 -6.35 13.69 -14.04
N TYR A 98 -5.14 14.23 -13.99
CA TYR A 98 -4.82 15.65 -13.88
C TYR A 98 -3.84 15.98 -15.01
N VAL A 99 -4.26 16.87 -15.91
CA VAL A 99 -3.51 17.16 -17.14
C VAL A 99 -2.69 18.43 -16.94
N GLN A 100 -1.43 18.36 -17.32
CA GLN A 100 -0.47 19.47 -17.38
C GLN A 100 0.11 19.56 -18.79
N ASP A 101 0.58 20.75 -19.15
CA ASP A 101 1.05 21.05 -20.50
C ASP A 101 2.46 20.51 -20.78
N ASP A 102 3.29 20.32 -19.75
CA ASP A 102 4.64 19.76 -19.85
C ASP A 102 4.83 18.51 -18.97
N LEU A 103 6.01 17.89 -19.08
CA LEU A 103 6.41 16.69 -18.35
C LEU A 103 6.43 16.92 -16.84
N ILE A 104 5.68 16.07 -16.14
CA ILE A 104 5.67 16.01 -14.68
C ILE A 104 6.94 15.31 -14.20
N SER A 105 7.76 16.00 -13.42
CA SER A 105 8.99 15.46 -12.85
C SER A 105 8.77 14.77 -11.51
N CYS A 106 7.80 15.23 -10.73
CA CYS A 106 7.56 14.77 -9.37
C CYS A 106 6.10 14.97 -8.95
N VAL A 107 5.63 14.07 -8.09
CA VAL A 107 4.28 14.10 -7.53
C VAL A 107 4.31 13.71 -6.06
N LYS A 108 3.59 14.45 -5.22
CA LYS A 108 3.41 14.17 -3.80
C LYS A 108 1.98 14.42 -3.39
N ARG A 109 1.42 13.53 -2.59
CA ARG A 109 0.06 13.66 -2.05
C ARG A 109 0.11 13.94 -0.56
N LEU A 110 -0.72 14.86 -0.10
CA LEU A 110 -1.03 15.07 1.31
C LEU A 110 -2.55 15.22 1.45
N ASP A 111 -3.16 14.23 2.12
CA ASP A 111 -4.62 14.11 2.25
C ASP A 111 -5.34 14.13 0.88
N LYS A 112 -6.16 15.15 0.60
CA LYS A 112 -6.87 15.34 -0.67
C LYS A 112 -6.14 16.23 -1.66
N TYR A 113 -4.94 16.70 -1.32
CA TYR A 113 -4.17 17.59 -2.18
C TYR A 113 -3.00 16.86 -2.82
N ILE A 114 -2.76 17.19 -4.08
CA ILE A 114 -1.66 16.63 -4.87
C ILE A 114 -0.77 17.80 -5.29
N LEU A 115 0.50 17.76 -4.91
CA LEU A 115 1.53 18.67 -5.38
C LEU A 115 2.29 18.00 -6.51
N THR A 116 2.45 18.72 -7.60
CA THR A 116 3.17 18.27 -8.80
C THR A 116 4.16 19.34 -9.21
N GLY A 117 5.34 18.94 -9.65
CA GLY A 117 6.33 19.82 -10.28
C GLY A 117 6.61 19.42 -11.72
N GLY A 118 6.68 20.42 -12.60
CA GLY A 118 6.96 20.31 -14.02
C GLY A 118 8.42 20.60 -14.37
N TYR A 119 8.85 20.07 -15.52
CA TYR A 119 10.16 20.36 -16.11
C TYR A 119 10.28 21.78 -16.70
N ASP A 120 9.15 22.45 -16.89
CA ASP A 120 9.01 23.86 -17.28
C ASP A 120 9.13 24.84 -16.10
N GLY A 121 9.33 24.33 -14.87
CA GLY A 121 9.36 25.16 -13.67
C GLY A 121 7.98 25.43 -13.07
N THR A 122 6.92 24.79 -13.56
CA THR A 122 5.59 24.92 -12.96
C THR A 122 5.43 24.04 -11.72
N LEU A 123 4.72 24.55 -10.73
CA LEU A 123 4.18 23.81 -9.60
C LEU A 123 2.69 23.95 -9.59
N HIS A 124 2.00 22.83 -9.39
CA HIS A 124 0.56 22.84 -9.22
C HIS A 124 0.15 22.11 -7.96
N ILE A 125 -0.77 22.71 -7.22
CA ILE A 125 -1.53 22.03 -6.17
C ILE A 125 -2.90 21.71 -6.73
N TRP A 126 -3.25 20.43 -6.77
CA TRP A 126 -4.56 19.93 -7.18
C TRP A 126 -5.34 19.50 -5.95
N SER A 127 -6.67 19.54 -6.05
CA SER A 127 -7.57 18.88 -5.09
C SER A 127 -8.19 17.65 -5.74
N LEU A 128 -8.41 16.58 -4.98
CA LEU A 128 -9.20 15.42 -5.41
C LEU A 128 -10.62 15.82 -5.84
N ASP A 129 -11.14 16.91 -5.27
CA ASP A 129 -12.49 17.42 -5.52
C ASP A 129 -12.62 18.18 -6.86
N SER A 130 -11.52 18.69 -7.40
CA SER A 130 -11.49 19.55 -8.59
C SER A 130 -10.65 18.93 -9.70
N LYS A 131 -10.85 19.34 -10.95
CA LYS A 131 -9.91 19.05 -12.05
C LYS A 131 -8.98 20.23 -12.34
N ASN A 132 -9.28 21.40 -11.79
CA ASN A 132 -8.46 22.59 -11.94
C ASN A 132 -7.46 22.69 -10.78
N PRO A 133 -6.26 23.24 -11.03
CA PRO A 133 -5.31 23.48 -9.97
C PRO A 133 -5.90 24.49 -8.98
N VAL A 134 -5.77 24.20 -7.69
CA VAL A 134 -6.05 25.12 -6.58
C VAL A 134 -5.04 26.26 -6.59
N LEU A 135 -3.78 25.93 -6.92
CA LEU A 135 -2.68 26.86 -7.01
C LEU A 135 -1.77 26.45 -8.17
N SER A 136 -1.26 27.45 -8.89
CA SER A 136 -0.19 27.31 -9.87
C SER A 136 0.91 28.33 -9.53
N VAL A 137 2.14 27.88 -9.45
CA VAL A 137 3.33 28.72 -9.21
C VAL A 137 4.34 28.45 -10.31
N GLU A 138 4.88 29.50 -10.91
CA GLU A 138 5.99 29.39 -11.85
C GLU A 138 7.29 29.71 -11.11
N LEU A 139 8.28 28.83 -11.26
CA LEU A 139 9.63 28.99 -10.75
C LEU A 139 10.59 29.27 -11.91
N GLU A 140 11.71 29.91 -11.60
CA GLU A 140 12.74 30.22 -12.61
C GLU A 140 13.42 28.96 -13.17
N GLU A 141 13.45 27.89 -12.36
CA GLU A 141 14.18 26.66 -12.66
C GLU A 141 13.29 25.42 -12.64
N LYS A 142 13.79 24.37 -13.30
CA LYS A 142 13.10 23.08 -13.40
C LYS A 142 12.93 22.44 -12.04
N VAL A 143 11.72 21.97 -11.74
CA VAL A 143 11.46 21.23 -10.51
C VAL A 143 11.89 19.78 -10.70
N LYS A 144 12.63 19.22 -9.73
CA LYS A 144 13.05 17.80 -9.73
C LYS A 144 12.45 17.00 -8.59
N CYS A 145 12.26 17.66 -7.46
CA CYS A 145 11.58 17.06 -6.33
C CYS A 145 10.74 18.10 -5.60
N VAL A 146 9.68 17.61 -4.98
CA VAL A 146 8.82 18.38 -4.10
C VAL A 146 8.54 17.54 -2.86
N ASP A 147 8.28 18.20 -1.73
CA ASP A 147 7.71 17.54 -0.56
C ASP A 147 6.83 18.49 0.25
N TRP A 148 5.83 17.93 0.92
CA TRP A 148 4.95 18.70 1.79
C TRP A 148 5.61 18.86 3.17
N ILE A 149 5.61 20.07 3.71
CA ILE A 149 5.98 20.32 5.11
C ILE A 149 4.73 20.30 5.98
N SER A 150 3.73 21.09 5.61
CA SER A 150 2.49 21.18 6.39
C SER A 150 1.35 21.71 5.53
N LEU A 151 0.15 21.27 5.85
CA LEU A 151 -1.08 21.77 5.24
C LEU A 151 -2.07 22.11 6.36
N ASN A 152 -2.48 23.36 6.43
CA ASN A 152 -3.47 23.85 7.36
C ASN A 152 -4.75 24.24 6.61
N GLN A 153 -5.68 23.30 6.52
CA GLN A 153 -6.94 23.50 5.80
C GLN A 153 -7.83 24.59 6.44
N THR A 154 -7.74 24.79 7.75
CA THR A 154 -8.55 25.81 8.45
C THR A 154 -8.08 27.23 8.14
N LYS A 155 -6.77 27.41 7.96
CA LYS A 155 -6.16 28.70 7.62
C LYS A 155 -5.87 28.88 6.12
N SER A 156 -6.12 27.85 5.32
CA SER A 156 -5.73 27.77 3.90
C SER A 156 -4.23 27.90 3.63
N GLU A 157 -3.38 27.62 4.64
CA GLU A 157 -1.93 27.70 4.52
C GLU A 157 -1.35 26.37 4.04
N ALA A 158 -0.43 26.41 3.09
CA ALA A 158 0.21 25.24 2.52
C ALA A 158 1.71 25.50 2.39
N VAL A 159 2.51 24.76 3.16
CA VAL A 159 3.97 24.87 3.17
C VAL A 159 4.56 23.62 2.54
N PHE A 160 5.40 23.81 1.54
CA PHE A 160 6.09 22.76 0.82
C PHE A 160 7.50 23.22 0.48
N VAL A 161 8.34 22.26 0.09
CA VAL A 161 9.70 22.49 -0.38
C VAL A 161 9.87 21.96 -1.77
N THR A 162 10.71 22.65 -2.54
CA THR A 162 11.06 22.30 -3.91
C THR A 162 12.57 22.18 -4.03
N GLY A 163 13.03 21.18 -4.77
CA GLY A 163 14.43 21.05 -5.18
C GLY A 163 14.54 21.12 -6.70
N GLY A 164 15.36 22.05 -7.17
CA GLY A 164 15.72 22.25 -8.57
C GLY A 164 17.21 22.01 -8.83
N PHE A 165 17.69 22.43 -10.01
CA PHE A 165 19.11 22.31 -10.37
C PHE A 165 20.02 23.25 -9.56
N ASP A 166 19.48 24.40 -9.15
CA ASP A 166 20.13 25.35 -8.26
C ASP A 166 19.26 25.57 -7.00
N ILE A 167 19.91 25.58 -5.83
CA ILE A 167 19.27 25.63 -4.51
C ILE A 167 18.31 26.82 -4.38
N ALA A 168 17.02 26.55 -4.23
CA ALA A 168 16.07 27.47 -3.60
C ALA A 168 14.91 26.68 -2.97
N ALA A 169 14.87 26.65 -1.64
CA ALA A 169 13.67 26.27 -0.90
C ALA A 169 12.74 27.50 -0.86
N ALA A 170 11.72 27.52 -1.70
CA ALA A 170 10.68 28.55 -1.65
C ALA A 170 9.54 28.08 -0.73
N GLY A 171 9.37 28.74 0.42
CA GLY A 171 8.20 28.59 1.26
C GLY A 171 7.13 29.58 0.81
N GLY A 172 6.00 29.08 0.30
CA GLY A 172 4.81 29.89 0.03
C GLY A 172 3.90 29.92 1.27
N ASP A 173 3.53 31.12 1.72
CA ASP A 173 2.50 31.31 2.75
C ASP A 173 1.26 31.87 2.05
N TYR A 174 0.16 31.12 2.06
CA TYR A 174 -1.10 31.52 1.44
C TYR A 174 -2.11 31.82 2.55
N GLY A 175 -2.09 33.06 3.04
CA GLY A 175 -3.10 33.58 3.96
C GLY A 175 -4.15 34.39 3.21
N SER A 176 -5.43 34.08 3.44
CA SER A 176 -6.57 34.97 3.13
C SER A 176 -6.98 35.75 4.37
#